data_AF-A0A819UGL6-F1
#
_entry.id   AF-A0A819UGL6-F1
#
_cell.length_a   1.000
_cell.length_b   1.000
_cell.length_c   1.000
_cell.angle_alpha   90.00
_cell.angle_beta   90.00
_cell.angle_gamma   90.00
#
_symmetry.space_group_name_H-M   'P 1'
#
loop_
_entity.id
_entity.type
_entity.pdbx_description
1 polymer ?
#
loop_
_entity_poly.entity_id
_entity_poly.type
_entity_poly.pdbx_seq_one_letter_code
_entity_poly.pdbx_strand_id
1 'polypeptide(L)'
;MFYISLFHLKGCIDPSEPFQCPQSQQCIALQFICDGHPGDCPDNLEENEETCIVAKRPVKENIEKFLDAAYTLHGSKLFTFQFGEKLSRSIDENKIFWFDTLASAFSGDLAHFRNIFQLIHDGRLGDIPLFAQEAVNQGLAALVEKLYDSGFMD
;
A
#
# COMPACT_ATOMS: atom_id res chain seq x y z
N MET A 1 30.38 -6.62 -11.53
CA MET A 1 30.95 -5.83 -10.42
C MET A 1 30.02 -4.64 -10.19
N PHE A 2 28.94 -4.85 -9.44
CA PHE A 2 27.99 -3.79 -9.08
C PHE A 2 28.23 -3.45 -7.62
N TYR A 3 28.84 -2.29 -7.38
CA TYR A 3 28.93 -1.68 -6.06
C TYR A 3 27.57 -1.07 -5.74
N ILE A 4 26.76 -1.74 -4.93
CA ILE A 4 25.75 -1.03 -4.14
C ILE A 4 26.44 -0.76 -2.81
N SER A 5 26.85 0.49 -2.63
CA SER A 5 27.38 0.97 -1.35
C SER A 5 26.24 0.87 -0.34
N LEU A 6 26.30 -0.16 0.50
CA LEU A 6 25.51 -0.26 1.73
C LEU A 6 25.95 0.90 2.63
N PHE A 7 25.35 2.07 2.43
CA PHE A 7 25.26 3.06 3.50
C PHE A 7 24.64 2.34 4.68
N HIS A 8 25.42 2.28 5.75
CA HIS A 8 25.13 1.62 7.00
C HIS A 8 23.92 2.34 7.65
N LEU A 9 22.70 2.01 7.24
CA LEU A 9 21.48 2.30 8.00
C LEU A 9 21.53 1.42 9.25
N LYS A 10 22.30 1.84 10.25
CA LYS A 10 22.09 1.39 11.63
C LYS A 10 20.77 2.03 12.04
N GLY A 11 19.68 1.31 11.83
CA GLY A 11 18.35 1.77 12.22
C GLY A 11 18.31 2.26 13.67
N CYS A 12 17.30 3.07 13.96
CA CYS A 12 17.12 3.67 15.27
C CYS A 12 16.98 2.61 16.37
N ILE A 13 17.69 2.82 17.49
CA ILE A 13 17.74 1.87 18.62
C ILE A 13 16.60 2.14 19.59
N ASP A 14 16.13 3.39 19.67
CA ASP A 14 15.05 3.79 20.55
C ASP A 14 13.69 3.48 19.91
N PRO A 15 12.85 2.63 20.54
CA PRO A 15 11.51 2.35 20.05
C PRO A 15 10.59 3.58 19.97
N SER A 16 10.84 4.65 20.75
CA SER A 16 10.04 5.88 20.64
C SER A 16 10.40 6.74 19.43
N GLU A 17 11.59 6.55 18.86
CA GLU A 17 12.08 7.29 17.70
C GLU A 17 12.55 6.34 16.59
N PRO A 18 11.66 5.53 16.00
CA PRO A 18 12.07 4.44 15.12
C PRO A 18 12.44 4.89 13.69
N PHE A 19 12.16 6.14 13.30
CA PHE A 19 12.39 6.62 11.94
C PHE A 19 13.74 7.34 11.83
N GLN A 20 14.62 6.87 10.95
CA GLN A 20 15.92 7.47 10.70
C GLN A 20 15.87 8.40 9.48
N CYS A 21 16.24 9.67 9.66
CA CYS A 21 16.40 10.62 8.56
C CYS A 21 17.55 10.18 7.63
N PRO A 22 17.37 10.00 6.31
CA PRO A 22 18.39 9.39 5.44
C PRO A 22 19.68 10.18 5.27
N GLN A 23 19.60 11.51 5.36
CA GLN A 23 20.78 12.39 5.23
C GLN A 23 21.48 12.64 6.56
N SER A 24 20.96 12.11 7.66
CA SER A 24 21.57 12.24 8.98
C SER A 24 21.53 10.92 9.75
N GLN A 25 22.01 10.94 10.99
CA GLN A 25 21.82 9.81 11.94
C GLN A 25 20.74 10.18 12.96
N GLN A 26 19.93 11.20 12.67
CA GLN A 26 18.84 11.64 13.53
C GLN A 26 17.69 10.65 13.44
N CYS A 27 17.14 10.34 14.59
CA CYS A 27 15.97 9.51 14.77
C CYS A 27 14.83 10.40 15.25
N ILE A 28 13.63 10.17 14.73
CA ILE A 28 12.42 10.89 15.12
C ILE A 28 11.29 9.91 15.40
N ALA A 29 10.35 10.36 16.24
CA ALA A 29 9.12 9.63 16.49
C ALA A 29 8.23 9.63 15.25
N LEU A 30 7.48 8.54 15.02
CA LEU A 30 6.55 8.44 13.88
C LEU A 30 5.48 9.53 13.88
N GLN A 31 5.18 10.13 15.03
CA GLN A 31 4.22 11.22 15.16
C GLN A 31 4.68 12.52 14.50
N PHE A 32 5.98 12.68 14.22
CA PHE A 32 6.58 13.82 13.52
C PHE A 32 6.69 13.59 12.01
N ILE A 33 6.15 12.47 11.51
CA ILE A 33 6.07 12.24 10.06
C ILE A 33 4.73 12.77 9.59
N CYS A 34 4.76 13.79 8.73
CA CYS A 34 3.58 14.41 8.12
C CYS A 34 2.65 15.04 9.14
N ASP A 35 3.25 15.73 10.11
CA ASP A 35 2.56 16.47 11.15
C ASP A 35 2.38 17.95 10.78
N GLY A 36 2.94 18.38 9.65
CA GLY A 36 2.88 19.75 9.15
C GLY A 36 3.94 20.67 9.77
N HIS A 37 4.89 20.14 10.54
CA HIS A 37 6.01 20.87 11.10
C HIS A 37 7.30 20.56 10.33
N PRO A 38 7.86 21.53 9.58
CA PRO A 38 9.10 21.29 8.86
C PRO A 38 10.32 21.33 9.78
N GLY A 39 11.31 20.48 9.50
CA GLY A 39 12.63 20.53 10.11
C GLY A 39 12.89 19.48 11.20
N ASP A 40 12.00 18.50 11.34
CA ASP A 40 12.23 17.31 12.17
C ASP A 40 13.30 16.41 11.52
N CYS A 41 13.38 16.35 10.18
CA CYS A 41 14.61 15.97 9.48
C CYS A 41 15.32 17.19 8.87
N PRO A 42 16.67 17.17 8.78
CA PRO A 42 17.44 18.28 8.19
C PRO A 42 17.11 18.60 6.73
N ASP A 43 16.56 17.63 6.00
CA ASP A 43 16.16 17.72 4.60
C ASP A 43 14.64 17.83 4.42
N ASN A 44 13.88 17.93 5.52
CA ASN A 44 12.43 18.02 5.52
C ASN A 44 11.74 16.81 4.86
N LEU A 45 12.42 15.65 4.81
CA LEU A 45 11.91 14.44 4.17
C LEU A 45 10.65 13.92 4.85
N GLU A 46 10.54 14.09 6.16
CA GLU A 46 9.37 13.72 6.97
C GLU A 46 8.07 14.36 6.47
N GLU A 47 8.16 15.53 5.84
CA GLU A 47 7.02 16.27 5.26
C GLU A 47 6.88 16.09 3.74
N ASN A 48 7.77 15.31 3.11
CA ASN A 48 7.66 15.04 1.68
C ASN A 48 6.45 14.16 1.38
N GLU A 49 5.78 14.44 0.25
CA GLU A 49 4.57 13.75 -0.18
C GLU A 49 4.72 12.22 -0.20
N GLU A 50 5.83 11.71 -0.77
CA GLU A 50 6.11 10.27 -0.80
C GLU A 50 6.21 9.65 0.61
N THR A 51 6.85 10.36 1.55
CA THR A 51 6.98 9.92 2.95
C THR A 51 5.63 9.90 3.64
N CYS A 52 4.78 10.89 3.36
CA CYS A 52 3.42 10.95 3.90
C CYS A 52 2.52 9.84 3.41
N ILE A 53 2.63 9.52 2.12
CA ILE A 53 1.91 8.38 1.56
C ILE A 53 2.36 7.10 2.29
N VAL A 54 3.66 6.92 2.49
CA VAL A 54 4.19 5.74 3.19
C VAL A 54 3.73 5.68 4.65
N ALA A 55 3.75 6.80 5.37
CA ALA A 55 3.39 6.86 6.80
C ALA A 55 1.92 6.55 7.07
N LYS A 56 1.03 6.91 6.15
CA LYS A 56 -0.42 6.67 6.25
C LYS A 56 -0.85 5.28 5.80
N ARG A 57 0.04 4.50 5.16
CA ARG A 57 -0.30 3.15 4.69
C ARG A 57 -0.68 2.24 5.86
N PRO A 58 -1.71 1.38 5.71
CA PRO A 58 -1.98 0.35 6.69
C PRO A 58 -0.76 -0.57 6.87
N VAL A 59 -0.54 -1.07 8.08
CA VAL A 59 0.53 -2.04 8.35
C VAL A 59 0.39 -3.27 7.44
N LYS A 60 1.53 -3.80 6.98
CA LYS A 60 1.59 -4.95 6.05
C LYS A 60 0.68 -6.10 6.47
N GLU A 61 0.72 -6.50 7.73
CA GLU A 61 -0.08 -7.61 8.27
C GLU A 61 -1.60 -7.36 8.13
N ASN A 62 -2.06 -6.11 8.26
CA ASN A 62 -3.47 -5.78 8.08
C ASN A 62 -3.89 -5.90 6.62
N ILE A 63 -3.01 -5.51 5.69
CA ILE A 63 -3.28 -5.63 4.27
C ILE A 63 -3.26 -7.12 3.86
N GLU A 64 -2.30 -7.91 4.34
CA GLU A 64 -2.25 -9.35 4.10
C GLU A 64 -3.51 -10.07 4.61
N LYS A 65 -3.91 -9.82 5.86
CA LYS A 65 -5.15 -10.40 6.43
C LYS A 65 -6.39 -10.02 5.64
N PHE A 66 -6.49 -8.75 5.24
CA PHE A 66 -7.62 -8.30 4.44
C PHE A 66 -7.68 -9.07 3.12
N LEU A 67 -6.56 -9.12 2.42
CA LEU A 67 -6.54 -9.67 1.10
C LEU A 67 -6.73 -11.21 1.15
N ASP A 68 -6.19 -11.91 2.17
CA ASP A 68 -6.43 -13.34 2.41
C ASP A 68 -7.92 -13.63 2.62
N ALA A 69 -8.60 -12.79 3.40
CA ALA A 69 -10.04 -12.88 3.60
C ALA A 69 -10.81 -12.65 2.30
N ALA A 70 -10.41 -11.64 1.51
CA ALA A 70 -11.01 -11.35 0.21
C ALA A 70 -10.85 -12.52 -0.79
N TYR A 71 -9.68 -13.16 -0.82
CA TYR A 71 -9.43 -14.32 -1.67
C TYR A 71 -10.23 -15.53 -1.21
N THR A 72 -10.29 -15.77 0.10
CA THR A 72 -11.06 -16.88 0.67
C THR A 72 -12.55 -16.76 0.37
N LEU A 73 -13.12 -15.55 0.44
CA LEU A 73 -14.54 -15.30 0.25
C LEU A 73 -14.97 -15.29 -1.21
N HIS A 74 -14.16 -14.71 -2.10
CA HIS A 74 -14.58 -14.43 -3.49
C HIS A 74 -13.74 -15.14 -4.56
N GLY A 75 -12.65 -15.80 -4.16
CA GLY A 75 -11.77 -16.56 -5.04
C GLY A 75 -11.00 -15.71 -6.06
N SER A 76 -10.31 -16.39 -6.97
CA SER A 76 -9.44 -15.75 -7.97
C SER A 76 -10.19 -14.88 -8.98
N LYS A 77 -11.51 -15.04 -9.14
CA LYS A 77 -12.33 -14.20 -10.03
C LYS A 77 -12.35 -12.74 -9.58
N LEU A 78 -12.40 -12.48 -8.27
CA LEU A 78 -12.34 -11.12 -7.74
C LEU A 78 -10.98 -10.48 -8.01
N PHE A 79 -9.91 -11.26 -7.84
CA PHE A 79 -8.53 -10.79 -8.06
C PHE A 79 -8.26 -10.56 -9.54
N THR A 80 -8.78 -11.42 -10.42
CA THR A 80 -8.72 -11.21 -11.86
C THR A 80 -9.46 -9.93 -12.27
N PHE A 81 -10.62 -9.66 -11.66
CA PHE A 81 -11.35 -8.43 -11.91
C PHE A 81 -10.54 -7.20 -11.46
N GLN A 82 -10.04 -7.19 -10.22
CA GLN A 82 -9.34 -6.04 -9.64
C GLN A 82 -7.96 -5.78 -10.27
N PHE A 83 -7.20 -6.85 -10.53
CA PHE A 83 -5.78 -6.79 -10.86
C PHE A 83 -5.45 -7.26 -12.29
N GLY A 84 -6.44 -7.74 -13.03
CA GLY A 84 -6.26 -8.36 -14.34
C GLY A 84 -5.73 -9.81 -14.27
N GLU A 85 -5.82 -10.52 -15.40
CA GLU A 85 -5.43 -11.94 -15.47
C GLU A 85 -3.96 -12.20 -15.11
N LYS A 86 -3.06 -11.31 -15.55
CA LYS A 86 -1.62 -11.51 -15.39
C LYS A 86 -1.22 -11.57 -13.92
N LEU A 87 -1.73 -10.62 -13.13
CA LEU A 87 -1.43 -10.55 -11.70
C LEU A 87 -2.18 -11.63 -10.93
N SER A 88 -3.46 -11.89 -11.25
CA SER A 88 -4.23 -12.97 -10.63
C SER A 88 -3.58 -14.34 -10.81
N ARG A 89 -3.04 -14.64 -12.01
CA ARG A 89 -2.32 -15.89 -12.28
C ARG A 89 -1.05 -15.99 -11.44
N SER A 90 -0.31 -14.89 -11.32
CA SER A 90 0.91 -14.86 -10.50
C SER A 90 0.60 -15.06 -9.01
N ILE A 91 -0.51 -14.53 -8.50
CA ILE A 91 -1.01 -14.76 -7.13
C ILE A 91 -1.41 -16.23 -6.93
N ASP A 92 -2.15 -16.81 -7.88
CA ASP A 92 -2.58 -18.21 -7.82
C ASP A 92 -1.38 -19.19 -7.84
N GLU A 93 -0.33 -18.86 -8.60
CA GLU A 93 0.91 -19.63 -8.68
C GLU A 93 1.81 -19.44 -7.45
N ASN A 94 1.82 -18.25 -6.84
CA ASN A 94 2.72 -17.87 -5.74
C ASN A 94 1.98 -17.55 -4.43
N LYS A 95 1.05 -18.44 -4.02
CA LYS A 95 0.19 -18.31 -2.82
C LYS A 95 0.91 -17.92 -1.51
N ILE A 96 2.23 -18.08 -1.42
CA ILE A 96 3.03 -17.82 -0.21
C ILE A 96 3.64 -16.40 -0.21
N PHE A 97 3.72 -15.70 -1.35
CA PHE A 97 4.43 -14.41 -1.49
C PHE A 97 3.71 -13.40 -2.39
N TRP A 98 2.40 -13.48 -2.40
CA TRP A 98 1.55 -12.67 -3.26
C TRP A 98 1.55 -11.18 -2.87
N PHE A 99 1.89 -10.79 -1.64
CA PHE A 99 2.07 -9.38 -1.26
C PHE A 99 3.23 -8.71 -1.99
N ASP A 100 4.39 -9.37 -2.09
CA ASP A 100 5.53 -8.86 -2.84
C ASP A 100 5.26 -8.86 -4.34
N THR A 101 4.47 -9.84 -4.80
CA THR A 101 3.97 -9.90 -6.18
C THR A 101 3.05 -8.72 -6.50
N LEU A 102 2.10 -8.42 -5.60
CA LEU A 102 1.23 -7.24 -5.68
C LEU A 102 2.06 -5.95 -5.63
N ALA A 103 3.00 -5.82 -4.69
CA ALA A 103 3.88 -4.65 -4.58
C ALA A 103 4.69 -4.42 -5.85
N SER A 104 5.24 -5.49 -6.46
CA SER A 104 5.94 -5.38 -7.74
C SER A 104 5.01 -5.01 -8.89
N ALA A 105 3.77 -5.48 -8.88
CA ALA A 105 2.78 -5.12 -9.89
C ALA A 105 2.24 -3.69 -9.73
N PHE A 106 2.21 -3.17 -8.50
CA PHE A 106 1.89 -1.77 -8.21
C PHE A 106 2.94 -0.79 -8.76
N SER A 107 4.16 -1.24 -9.06
CA SER A 107 5.14 -0.42 -9.80
C SER A 107 4.93 -0.39 -11.32
N GLY A 108 3.90 -1.08 -11.84
CA GLY A 108 3.56 -1.20 -13.27
C GLY A 108 2.30 -0.43 -13.70
N ASP A 109 1.72 -0.84 -14.83
CA ASP A 109 0.50 -0.24 -15.43
C ASP A 109 -0.74 -0.50 -14.57
N LEU A 110 -1.02 0.45 -13.68
CA LEU A 110 -2.13 0.41 -12.72
C LEU A 110 -3.41 1.07 -13.19
N ALA A 111 -3.51 1.49 -14.45
CA ALA A 111 -4.67 2.24 -14.93
C ALA A 111 -6.00 1.48 -14.70
N HIS A 112 -6.00 0.16 -14.95
CA HIS A 112 -7.17 -0.70 -14.71
C HIS A 112 -7.53 -0.82 -13.23
N PHE A 113 -6.52 -1.06 -12.39
CA PHE A 113 -6.69 -1.17 -10.94
C PHE A 113 -7.21 0.15 -10.34
N ARG A 114 -6.59 1.27 -10.70
CA ARG A 114 -6.98 2.61 -10.26
C ARG A 114 -8.42 2.91 -10.64
N ASN A 115 -8.82 2.64 -11.88
CA ASN A 115 -10.19 2.85 -12.36
C ASN A 115 -11.23 2.04 -11.55
N ILE A 116 -10.97 0.75 -11.27
CA ILE A 116 -11.87 -0.06 -10.45
C ILE A 116 -12.01 0.51 -9.04
N PHE A 117 -10.90 0.91 -8.44
CA PHE A 117 -10.90 1.45 -7.08
C PHE A 117 -11.56 2.84 -7.04
N GLN A 118 -11.42 3.66 -8.09
CA GLN A 118 -12.17 4.91 -8.26
C GLN A 118 -13.69 4.64 -8.31
N LEU A 119 -14.14 3.66 -9.09
CA LEU A 119 -15.56 3.30 -9.15
C LEU A 119 -16.12 2.86 -7.79
N ILE A 120 -15.33 2.12 -7.00
CA ILE A 120 -15.74 1.70 -5.65
C ILE A 120 -15.78 2.91 -4.71
N HIS A 121 -14.77 3.77 -4.74
CA HIS A 121 -14.69 4.98 -3.91
C HIS A 121 -15.84 5.96 -4.21
N ASP A 122 -16.16 6.19 -5.50
CA ASP A 122 -17.25 7.06 -5.95
C ASP A 122 -18.65 6.47 -5.70
N GLY A 123 -18.74 5.26 -5.14
CA GLY A 123 -20.02 4.56 -4.92
C GLY A 123 -20.72 4.11 -6.20
N ARG A 124 -20.01 4.05 -7.34
CA ARG A 124 -20.52 3.66 -8.65
C ARG A 124 -20.61 2.15 -8.83
N LEU A 125 -21.22 1.48 -7.85
CA LEU A 125 -21.26 0.01 -7.81
C LEU A 125 -22.07 -0.62 -8.96
N GLY A 126 -22.97 0.15 -9.59
CA GLY A 126 -23.70 -0.29 -10.79
C GLY A 126 -22.79 -0.52 -12.01
N ASP A 127 -21.58 0.04 -12.01
CA ASP A 127 -20.62 -0.08 -13.11
C ASP A 127 -19.66 -1.28 -12.92
N ILE A 128 -19.76 -2.01 -11.81
CA ILE A 128 -18.96 -3.21 -11.54
C ILE A 128 -19.83 -4.49 -11.53
N PRO A 129 -19.26 -5.67 -11.85
CA PRO A 129 -20.01 -6.93 -11.86
C PRO A 129 -20.66 -7.27 -10.52
N LEU A 130 -21.82 -7.91 -10.54
CA LEU A 130 -22.62 -8.22 -9.35
C LEU A 130 -21.83 -9.00 -8.27
N PHE A 131 -20.98 -9.94 -8.68
CA PHE A 131 -20.13 -10.71 -7.76
C PHE A 131 -19.07 -9.84 -7.07
N ALA A 132 -18.64 -8.75 -7.70
CA ALA A 132 -17.69 -7.80 -7.11
C ALA A 132 -18.40 -6.83 -6.15
N GLN A 133 -19.66 -6.48 -6.41
CA GLN A 133 -20.46 -5.66 -5.48
C GLN A 133 -20.63 -6.33 -4.11
N GLU A 134 -20.79 -7.65 -4.09
CA GLU A 134 -20.84 -8.42 -2.84
C GLU A 134 -19.54 -8.29 -2.04
N ALA A 135 -18.39 -8.34 -2.70
CA ALA A 135 -17.09 -8.12 -2.06
C ALA A 135 -16.92 -6.70 -1.52
N VAL A 136 -17.39 -5.69 -2.25
CA VAL A 136 -17.43 -4.29 -1.81
C VAL A 136 -18.19 -4.15 -0.49
N ASN A 137 -19.40 -4.73 -0.42
CA ASN A 137 -20.25 -4.67 0.76
C ASN A 137 -19.69 -5.45 1.96
N GLN A 138 -18.81 -6.42 1.73
CA GLN A 138 -18.22 -7.28 2.77
C GLN A 138 -16.87 -6.76 3.32
N GLY A 139 -16.41 -5.59 2.89
CA GLY A 139 -15.26 -4.90 3.50
C GLY A 139 -14.26 -4.31 2.51
N LEU A 140 -14.37 -4.63 1.21
CA LEU A 140 -13.48 -4.03 0.21
C LEU A 140 -13.66 -2.52 0.11
N ALA A 141 -14.87 -1.98 0.31
CA ALA A 141 -15.08 -0.53 0.40
C ALA A 141 -14.19 0.14 1.46
N ALA A 142 -14.11 -0.45 2.66
CA ALA A 142 -13.34 0.11 3.77
C ALA A 142 -11.83 0.04 3.55
N LEU A 143 -11.33 -0.97 2.81
CA LEU A 143 -9.93 -0.97 2.38
C LEU A 143 -9.69 0.12 1.33
N VAL A 144 -10.55 0.18 0.31
CA VAL A 144 -10.41 1.15 -0.80
C VAL A 144 -10.37 2.57 -0.23
N GLU A 145 -11.28 2.91 0.68
CA GLU A 145 -11.30 4.19 1.39
C GLU A 145 -9.96 4.50 2.08
N LYS A 146 -9.43 3.57 2.88
CA LYS A 146 -8.11 3.75 3.54
C LYS A 146 -6.95 3.93 2.58
N LEU A 147 -6.98 3.26 1.43
CA LEU A 147 -5.94 3.40 0.42
C LEU A 147 -6.03 4.78 -0.26
N TYR A 148 -7.24 5.26 -0.55
CA TYR A 148 -7.45 6.63 -1.05
C TYR A 148 -7.00 7.69 -0.05
N ASP A 149 -7.42 7.58 1.22
CA ASP A 149 -7.07 8.53 2.27
C ASP A 149 -5.55 8.60 2.52
N SER A 150 -4.82 7.53 2.19
CA SER A 150 -3.36 7.49 2.28
C SER A 150 -2.64 8.19 1.12
N GLY A 151 -3.33 8.57 0.05
CA GLY A 151 -2.71 9.09 -1.19
C GLY A 151 -2.01 8.00 -2.01
N PHE A 152 -2.25 6.71 -1.72
CA PHE A 152 -1.66 5.61 -2.50
C PHE A 152 -2.16 5.56 -3.94
N MET A 153 -3.34 6.13 -4.20
CA MET A 153 -4.00 6.10 -5.51
C MET A 153 -3.63 7.27 -6.42
N ASP A 154 -2.85 8.25 -5.93
CA ASP A 154 -2.40 9.41 -6.69
C ASP A 154 -1.15 9.07 -7.52
#